data_AF-A0A925SWW2-F1
#
_entry.id   AF-A0A925SWW2-F1
#
_cell.length_a   1.000
_cell.length_b   1.000
_cell.length_c   1.000
_cell.angle_alpha   90.00
_cell.angle_beta   90.00
_cell.angle_gamma   90.00
#
_symmetry.space_group_name_H-M   'P 1'
#
loop_
_entity.id
_entity.type
_entity.pdbx_description
1 polymer ?
#
loop_
_entity_poly.entity_id
_entity_poly.type
_entity_poly.pdbx_seq_one_letter_code
_entity_poly.pdbx_strand_id
1 'polypeptide(L)'
;RVLIANSNLVGKWATWEHFRELEKKGLMMYGQMTAGSWIYIGSQGIVQGTYETFVEALRQHYGGSAAGRWILTAGLGGMGGAQPLAATMAGASMLAVECRQSRIDMRLRTRYLDRQAKDLDEALAIVRDAKMPVSVGLLGNAADVLEEIVSRGVRPDLVTDQTSAHDLVHGYLPSGWTVERWEAAQKEDPDSVQAAARPSIARHVRAMLALHARGIPTVDYGNNIRQVAKDEGVDGAFAFPGFVPAYIRPLFCEGKGPFRWVALSGDPEDIYRTDAKVKELFPEDAHLHRWLDMARERIRFQGLPARICWLGLGERHRAGLAFNEMVASGEVKAPIVIGRDHLDAGSVASPNRETEAMLDGSDAVSDWPLLNALLSTAGGATWVSIHHGGGVGMGYSQHAGVVIVCDGTPAAAKRIERVLWNDPAIGVVRHADAGYERAIECARAAGLDVPL
;
A
#
# COMPACT_ATOMS: atom_id res chain seq x y z
N ARG A 1 -0.35 23.70 10.60
CA ARG A 1 0.83 24.46 10.09
C ARG A 1 0.81 24.53 8.58
N VAL A 2 0.58 23.44 7.84
CA VAL A 2 0.40 23.44 6.37
C VAL A 2 -0.93 22.76 6.02
N LEU A 3 -1.61 23.24 4.97
CA LEU A 3 -2.78 22.58 4.38
C LEU A 3 -2.46 22.31 2.90
N ILE A 4 -2.74 21.10 2.43
CA ILE A 4 -2.33 20.65 1.09
C ILE A 4 -3.55 20.15 0.32
N ALA A 5 -3.71 20.59 -0.92
CA ALA A 5 -4.72 20.08 -1.84
C ALA A 5 -4.07 19.77 -3.19
N ASN A 6 -3.80 18.50 -3.47
CA ASN A 6 -3.08 18.08 -4.68
C ASN A 6 -3.97 17.28 -5.63
N SER A 7 -3.83 17.55 -6.93
CA SER A 7 -4.43 16.75 -8.01
C SER A 7 -5.97 16.72 -8.06
N ASN A 8 -6.65 17.55 -7.28
CA ASN A 8 -8.11 17.63 -7.26
C ASN A 8 -8.63 18.26 -8.56
N LEU A 9 -9.56 17.59 -9.21
CA LEU A 9 -10.24 18.04 -10.42
C LEU A 9 -11.75 17.85 -10.23
N VAL A 10 -12.55 18.77 -10.79
CA VAL A 10 -14.01 18.63 -10.79
C VAL A 10 -14.38 17.34 -11.53
N GLY A 11 -15.34 16.55 -11.01
CA GLY A 11 -15.58 15.17 -11.41
C GLY A 11 -15.50 14.87 -12.93
N LYS A 12 -16.22 15.62 -13.77
CA LYS A 12 -16.20 15.41 -15.24
C LYS A 12 -14.82 15.62 -15.89
N TRP A 13 -13.96 16.41 -15.26
CA TRP A 13 -12.60 16.73 -15.70
C TRP A 13 -11.53 15.89 -15.02
N ALA A 14 -11.92 14.98 -14.11
CA ALA A 14 -11.02 14.12 -13.36
C ALA A 14 -10.47 12.96 -14.21
N THR A 15 -9.83 13.28 -15.33
CA THR A 15 -9.25 12.30 -16.27
C THR A 15 -7.76 12.56 -16.47
N TRP A 16 -7.03 11.54 -16.92
CA TRP A 16 -5.61 11.68 -17.22
C TRP A 16 -5.34 12.64 -18.39
N GLU A 17 -6.24 12.69 -19.38
CA GLU A 17 -6.12 13.59 -20.53
C GLU A 17 -6.11 15.06 -20.08
N HIS A 18 -7.08 15.44 -19.26
CA HIS A 18 -7.16 16.81 -18.75
C HIS A 18 -6.05 17.11 -17.74
N PHE A 19 -5.69 16.15 -16.88
CA PHE A 19 -4.54 16.27 -15.99
C PHE A 19 -3.26 16.63 -16.77
N ARG A 20 -2.96 15.90 -17.86
CA ARG A 20 -1.76 16.13 -18.70
C ARG A 20 -1.83 17.44 -19.47
N GLU A 21 -3.03 17.87 -19.89
CA GLU A 21 -3.22 19.19 -20.49
C GLU A 21 -2.79 20.31 -19.53
N LEU A 22 -3.18 20.22 -18.26
CA LEU A 22 -2.80 21.18 -17.22
C LEU A 22 -1.33 21.06 -16.81
N GLU A 23 -0.79 19.84 -16.73
CA GLU A 23 0.63 19.59 -16.43
C GLU A 23 1.56 20.24 -17.47
N LYS A 24 1.25 20.09 -18.78
CA LYS A 24 2.01 20.75 -19.86
C LYS A 24 2.02 22.29 -19.76
N LYS A 25 1.00 22.86 -19.12
CA LYS A 25 0.90 24.31 -18.84
C LYS A 25 1.58 24.70 -17.51
N GLY A 26 2.18 23.76 -16.79
CA GLY A 26 2.77 23.98 -15.46
C GLY A 26 1.75 24.20 -14.34
N LEU A 27 0.50 23.78 -14.54
CA LEU A 27 -0.62 24.03 -13.63
C LEU A 27 -1.02 22.84 -12.77
N MET A 28 -0.33 21.70 -12.92
CA MET A 28 -0.72 20.46 -12.26
C MET A 28 0.48 19.65 -11.77
N MET A 29 0.28 18.96 -10.65
CA MET A 29 1.23 18.01 -10.06
C MET A 29 0.45 16.80 -9.55
N TYR A 30 0.99 15.60 -9.75
CA TYR A 30 0.40 14.39 -9.20
C TYR A 30 0.93 14.12 -7.80
N GLY A 31 0.07 14.29 -6.79
CA GLY A 31 0.46 14.14 -5.38
C GLY A 31 0.61 12.70 -4.93
N GLN A 32 0.12 11.73 -5.73
CA GLN A 32 -0.10 10.35 -5.28
C GLN A 32 -0.78 10.37 -3.89
N MET A 33 -0.37 9.53 -2.96
CA MET A 33 -0.78 9.58 -1.56
C MET A 33 0.28 10.34 -0.78
N THR A 34 1.40 9.71 -0.46
CA THR A 34 2.40 10.28 0.47
C THR A 34 3.47 11.15 -0.17
N ALA A 35 3.51 11.24 -1.51
CA ALA A 35 4.53 12.01 -2.22
C ALA A 35 4.31 13.51 -2.06
N GLY A 36 3.13 14.00 -2.44
CA GLY A 36 2.75 15.41 -2.32
C GLY A 36 2.41 15.87 -0.89
N SER A 37 2.32 14.94 0.06
CA SER A 37 2.00 15.19 1.48
C SER A 37 3.18 14.93 2.43
N TRP A 38 4.37 14.64 1.88
CA TRP A 38 5.66 14.61 2.57
C TRP A 38 5.73 13.63 3.75
N ILE A 39 5.20 12.42 3.56
CA ILE A 39 5.24 11.35 4.58
C ILE A 39 5.63 9.97 4.00
N TYR A 40 6.34 10.01 2.87
CA TYR A 40 6.92 8.82 2.24
C TYR A 40 8.20 8.39 2.97
N ILE A 41 8.30 7.11 3.34
CA ILE A 41 9.42 6.54 4.13
C ILE A 41 10.14 5.41 3.38
N GLY A 42 10.19 5.51 2.05
CA GLY A 42 10.72 4.45 1.20
C GLY A 42 9.77 3.26 1.07
N SER A 43 10.30 2.11 0.66
CA SER A 43 9.53 0.88 0.48
C SER A 43 8.90 0.37 1.78
N GLN A 44 9.44 0.79 2.93
CA GLN A 44 8.91 0.41 4.23
C GLN A 44 7.47 0.90 4.44
N GLY A 45 7.04 1.99 3.79
CA GLY A 45 5.70 2.54 3.99
C GLY A 45 4.55 1.55 3.71
N ILE A 46 4.76 0.59 2.80
CA ILE A 46 3.75 -0.40 2.39
C ILE A 46 4.08 -1.83 2.83
N VAL A 47 5.32 -2.11 3.25
CA VAL A 47 5.77 -3.49 3.45
C VAL A 47 4.97 -4.23 4.51
N GLN A 48 4.51 -3.56 5.57
CA GLN A 48 3.60 -4.19 6.53
C GLN A 48 2.23 -4.51 5.92
N GLY A 49 1.63 -3.59 5.17
CA GLY A 49 0.33 -3.86 4.53
C GLY A 49 0.40 -5.04 3.57
N THR A 50 1.51 -5.18 2.85
CA THR A 50 1.78 -6.35 1.99
C THR A 50 2.04 -7.62 2.78
N TYR A 51 2.76 -7.53 3.90
CA TYR A 51 2.95 -8.65 4.81
C TYR A 51 1.62 -9.13 5.39
N GLU A 52 0.78 -8.23 5.94
CA GLU A 52 -0.54 -8.56 6.50
C GLU A 52 -1.45 -9.17 5.43
N THR A 53 -1.41 -8.64 4.19
CA THR A 53 -2.16 -9.23 3.07
C THR A 53 -1.76 -10.68 2.83
N PHE A 54 -0.47 -10.97 2.76
CA PHE A 54 0.00 -12.33 2.50
C PHE A 54 -0.23 -13.26 3.68
N VAL A 55 -0.05 -12.80 4.92
CA VAL A 55 -0.37 -13.57 6.12
C VAL A 55 -1.84 -13.96 6.15
N GLU A 56 -2.74 -13.01 5.87
CA GLU A 56 -4.18 -13.29 5.87
C GLU A 56 -4.59 -14.18 4.68
N ALA A 57 -4.01 -13.98 3.49
CA ALA A 57 -4.23 -14.88 2.36
C ALA A 57 -3.78 -16.32 2.69
N LEU A 58 -2.62 -16.49 3.33
CA LEU A 58 -2.13 -17.79 3.78
C LEU A 58 -3.04 -18.39 4.86
N ARG A 59 -3.57 -17.57 5.77
CA ARG A 59 -4.54 -18.00 6.78
C ARG A 59 -5.82 -18.55 6.15
N GLN A 60 -6.43 -17.81 5.25
CA GLN A 60 -7.71 -18.18 4.63
C GLN A 60 -7.58 -19.39 3.70
N HIS A 61 -6.52 -19.44 2.88
CA HIS A 61 -6.41 -20.44 1.81
C HIS A 61 -5.56 -21.66 2.19
N TYR A 62 -4.69 -21.51 3.21
CA TYR A 62 -3.67 -22.51 3.54
C TYR A 62 -3.51 -22.78 5.04
N GLY A 63 -4.51 -22.40 5.86
CA GLY A 63 -4.50 -22.62 7.31
C GLY A 63 -3.35 -21.92 8.03
N GLY A 64 -2.79 -20.86 7.43
CA GLY A 64 -1.68 -20.08 7.96
C GLY A 64 -0.29 -20.64 7.64
N SER A 65 -0.21 -21.80 6.96
CA SER A 65 1.09 -22.39 6.61
C SER A 65 1.62 -21.85 5.28
N ALA A 66 2.81 -21.24 5.33
CA ALA A 66 3.56 -20.78 4.17
C ALA A 66 4.59 -21.82 3.66
N ALA A 67 4.70 -22.98 4.32
CA ALA A 67 5.74 -23.96 4.04
C ALA A 67 5.65 -24.50 2.60
N GLY A 68 6.74 -24.33 1.84
CA GLY A 68 6.84 -24.77 0.44
C GLY A 68 5.99 -23.96 -0.53
N ARG A 69 5.42 -22.82 -0.11
CA ARG A 69 4.55 -21.99 -0.95
C ARG A 69 5.31 -20.88 -1.62
N TRP A 70 4.82 -20.48 -2.79
CA TRP A 70 5.37 -19.32 -3.48
C TRP A 70 4.30 -18.46 -4.15
N ILE A 71 4.59 -17.17 -4.16
CA ILE A 71 3.71 -16.12 -4.69
C ILE A 71 4.26 -15.65 -6.03
N LEU A 72 3.40 -15.51 -7.03
CA LEU A 72 3.71 -14.90 -8.31
C LEU A 72 3.20 -13.45 -8.35
N THR A 73 4.07 -12.52 -8.75
CA THR A 73 3.70 -11.12 -8.95
C THR A 73 4.55 -10.45 -10.03
N ALA A 74 4.25 -9.19 -10.32
CA ALA A 74 5.09 -8.29 -11.08
C ALA A 74 5.16 -6.87 -10.50
N GLY A 75 6.16 -6.12 -10.94
CA GLY A 75 6.44 -4.76 -10.53
C GLY A 75 7.35 -4.68 -9.29
N LEU A 76 8.59 -4.25 -9.48
CA LEU A 76 9.58 -3.98 -8.43
C LEU A 76 9.84 -2.46 -8.30
N GLY A 77 8.80 -1.65 -8.53
CA GLY A 77 8.77 -0.20 -8.32
C GLY A 77 8.90 0.21 -6.85
N GLY A 78 8.72 1.48 -6.50
CA GLY A 78 8.92 2.00 -5.13
C GLY A 78 8.15 1.20 -4.07
N MET A 79 6.86 0.99 -4.34
CA MET A 79 5.93 0.19 -3.54
C MET A 79 6.03 -1.31 -3.91
N GLY A 80 6.01 -1.63 -5.22
CA GLY A 80 6.22 -2.98 -5.79
C GLY A 80 7.38 -3.76 -5.21
N GLY A 81 8.48 -3.07 -4.92
CA GLY A 81 9.69 -3.65 -4.35
C GLY A 81 9.52 -4.13 -2.90
N ALA A 82 8.42 -3.82 -2.23
CA ALA A 82 8.12 -4.34 -0.89
C ALA A 82 7.58 -5.78 -0.92
N GLN A 83 6.99 -6.22 -2.04
CA GLN A 83 6.36 -7.54 -2.18
C GLN A 83 7.31 -8.71 -1.85
N PRO A 84 8.56 -8.74 -2.34
CA PRO A 84 9.41 -9.91 -2.12
C PRO A 84 9.89 -10.03 -0.66
N LEU A 85 10.14 -8.89 0.01
CA LEU A 85 10.44 -8.89 1.44
C LEU A 85 9.21 -9.29 2.27
N ALA A 86 8.03 -8.75 1.96
CA ALA A 86 6.79 -9.09 2.64
C ALA A 86 6.45 -10.58 2.53
N ALA A 87 6.61 -11.17 1.34
CA ALA A 87 6.38 -12.59 1.12
C ALA A 87 7.31 -13.47 1.95
N THR A 88 8.62 -13.17 1.93
CA THR A 88 9.60 -13.96 2.71
C THR A 88 9.45 -13.77 4.22
N MET A 89 9.00 -12.60 4.68
CA MET A 89 8.60 -12.38 6.09
C MET A 89 7.33 -13.15 6.47
N ALA A 90 6.37 -13.28 5.54
CA ALA A 90 5.19 -14.12 5.71
C ALA A 90 5.50 -15.63 5.62
N GLY A 91 6.75 -15.98 5.26
CA GLY A 91 7.22 -17.36 5.17
C GLY A 91 7.05 -18.01 3.79
N ALA A 92 6.64 -17.26 2.77
CA ALA A 92 6.48 -17.76 1.40
C ALA A 92 7.63 -17.30 0.50
N SER A 93 8.02 -18.14 -0.46
CA SER A 93 8.89 -17.70 -1.55
C SER A 93 8.14 -16.77 -2.50
N MET A 94 8.85 -16.02 -3.34
CA MET A 94 8.24 -15.15 -4.34
C MET A 94 9.01 -15.18 -5.65
N LEU A 95 8.27 -15.19 -6.77
CA LEU A 95 8.76 -14.82 -8.09
C LEU A 95 8.12 -13.49 -8.49
N ALA A 96 8.95 -12.46 -8.69
CA ALA A 96 8.52 -11.12 -9.09
C ALA A 96 9.10 -10.76 -10.47
N VAL A 97 8.24 -10.51 -11.44
CA VAL A 97 8.63 -10.08 -12.80
C VAL A 97 8.83 -8.55 -12.82
N GLU A 98 9.94 -8.08 -13.39
CA GLU A 98 10.23 -6.66 -13.54
C GLU A 98 10.91 -6.40 -14.89
N CYS A 99 10.51 -5.34 -15.59
CA CYS A 99 11.01 -5.08 -16.93
C CYS A 99 12.28 -4.22 -16.96
N ARG A 100 12.57 -3.46 -15.90
CA ARG A 100 13.75 -2.59 -15.80
C ARG A 100 14.80 -3.18 -14.86
N GLN A 101 15.97 -3.53 -15.41
CA GLN A 101 17.10 -4.07 -14.64
C GLN A 101 17.49 -3.17 -13.45
N SER A 102 17.50 -1.85 -13.64
CA SER A 102 17.84 -0.90 -12.58
C SER A 102 16.90 -0.94 -11.36
N ARG A 103 15.66 -1.42 -11.54
CA ARG A 103 14.71 -1.65 -10.43
C ARG A 103 15.04 -2.92 -9.67
N ILE A 104 15.39 -4.00 -10.37
CA ILE A 104 15.90 -5.24 -9.75
C ILE A 104 17.16 -4.95 -8.93
N ASP A 105 18.15 -4.28 -9.53
CA ASP A 105 19.43 -3.95 -8.88
C ASP A 105 19.23 -3.13 -7.61
N MET A 106 18.29 -2.19 -7.63
CA MET A 106 17.99 -1.39 -6.45
C MET A 106 17.41 -2.24 -5.32
N ARG A 107 16.59 -3.27 -5.62
CA ARG A 107 15.93 -4.11 -4.60
C ARG A 107 16.89 -5.13 -4.01
N LEU A 108 17.81 -5.65 -4.83
CA LEU A 108 18.96 -6.42 -4.35
C LEU A 108 19.82 -5.56 -3.40
N ARG A 109 20.17 -4.33 -3.81
CA ARG A 109 20.98 -3.41 -2.98
C ARG A 109 20.30 -3.05 -1.66
N THR A 110 18.99 -2.82 -1.65
CA THR A 110 18.24 -2.48 -0.44
C THR A 110 17.84 -3.72 0.37
N ARG A 111 18.19 -4.93 -0.07
CA ARG A 111 17.83 -6.23 0.54
C ARG A 111 16.32 -6.49 0.63
N TYR A 112 15.57 -5.91 -0.31
CA TYR A 112 14.16 -6.20 -0.51
C TYR A 112 13.91 -7.36 -1.48
N LEU A 113 14.97 -7.82 -2.14
CA LEU A 113 15.00 -8.98 -3.04
C LEU A 113 16.27 -9.80 -2.74
N ASP A 114 16.17 -11.12 -2.74
CA ASP A 114 17.31 -11.99 -2.43
C ASP A 114 18.17 -12.31 -3.65
N ARG A 115 17.53 -12.63 -4.79
CA ARG A 115 18.21 -13.11 -6.00
C ARG A 115 17.55 -12.60 -7.27
N GLN A 116 18.31 -12.59 -8.35
CA GLN A 116 17.80 -12.48 -9.71
C GLN A 116 18.08 -13.79 -10.44
N ALA A 117 17.09 -14.30 -11.17
CA ALA A 117 17.26 -15.43 -12.08
C ALA A 117 17.59 -14.96 -13.50
N LYS A 118 18.33 -15.78 -14.25
CA LYS A 118 18.73 -15.52 -15.63
C LYS A 118 17.59 -15.73 -16.63
N ASP A 119 16.68 -16.66 -16.31
CA ASP A 119 15.55 -17.05 -17.13
C ASP A 119 14.42 -17.64 -16.26
N LEU A 120 13.27 -17.90 -16.88
CA LEU A 120 12.10 -18.43 -16.19
C LEU A 120 12.33 -19.85 -15.64
N ASP A 121 13.15 -20.67 -16.31
CA ASP A 121 13.42 -22.04 -15.86
C ASP A 121 14.20 -22.05 -14.54
N GLU A 122 15.26 -21.25 -14.47
CA GLU A 122 16.02 -21.04 -13.23
C GLU A 122 15.14 -20.43 -12.14
N ALA A 123 14.32 -19.42 -12.47
CA ALA A 123 13.43 -18.79 -11.51
C ALA A 123 12.46 -19.81 -10.87
N LEU A 124 11.84 -20.65 -11.69
CA LEU A 124 10.92 -21.69 -11.25
C LEU A 124 11.62 -22.79 -10.44
N ALA A 125 12.83 -23.19 -10.83
CA ALA A 125 13.63 -24.14 -10.06
C ALA A 125 13.93 -23.59 -8.66
N ILE A 126 14.38 -22.33 -8.56
CA ILE A 126 14.70 -21.71 -7.27
C ILE A 126 13.49 -21.69 -6.33
N VAL A 127 12.33 -21.21 -6.79
CA VAL A 127 11.16 -21.06 -5.89
C VAL A 127 10.54 -22.40 -5.49
N ARG A 128 10.64 -23.43 -6.33
CA ARG A 128 10.12 -24.79 -6.04
C ARG A 128 11.02 -25.58 -5.11
N ASP A 129 12.34 -25.46 -5.27
CA ASP A 129 13.30 -26.28 -4.52
C ASP A 129 13.74 -25.62 -3.19
N ALA A 130 13.32 -24.36 -2.96
CA ALA A 130 13.62 -23.58 -1.77
C ALA A 130 13.18 -24.29 -0.48
N LYS A 131 14.15 -24.56 0.41
CA LYS A 131 13.89 -25.07 1.77
C LYS A 131 13.55 -23.97 2.77
N MET A 132 13.95 -22.75 2.46
CA MET A 132 13.66 -21.54 3.21
C MET A 132 13.06 -20.51 2.25
N PRO A 133 12.18 -19.60 2.72
CA PRO A 133 11.56 -18.60 1.86
C PRO A 133 12.61 -17.78 1.11
N VAL A 134 12.46 -17.68 -0.21
CA VAL A 134 13.37 -16.92 -1.08
C VAL A 134 12.59 -16.06 -2.05
N SER A 135 13.07 -14.85 -2.26
CA SER A 135 12.54 -13.94 -3.26
C SER A 135 13.42 -13.85 -4.50
N VAL A 136 12.82 -14.06 -5.66
CA VAL A 136 13.48 -14.13 -6.96
C VAL A 136 12.90 -13.09 -7.91
N GLY A 137 13.77 -12.20 -8.40
CA GLY A 137 13.44 -11.26 -9.47
C GLY A 137 13.70 -11.91 -10.82
N LEU A 138 12.79 -11.72 -11.76
CA LEU A 138 12.97 -12.14 -13.16
C LEU A 138 12.85 -10.92 -14.07
N LEU A 139 13.90 -10.67 -14.84
CA LEU A 139 13.88 -9.62 -15.85
C LEU A 139 12.97 -10.05 -17.00
N GLY A 140 11.88 -9.34 -17.25
CA GLY A 140 10.93 -9.67 -18.30
C GLY A 140 9.69 -8.79 -18.33
N ASN A 141 8.84 -8.98 -19.33
CA ASN A 141 7.53 -8.34 -19.39
C ASN A 141 6.50 -9.23 -18.66
N ALA A 142 5.74 -8.65 -17.74
CA ALA A 142 4.76 -9.39 -16.95
C ALA A 142 3.68 -10.07 -17.82
N ALA A 143 3.17 -9.38 -18.85
CA ALA A 143 2.16 -9.96 -19.75
C ALA A 143 2.66 -11.24 -20.41
N ASP A 144 3.92 -11.25 -20.86
CA ASP A 144 4.52 -12.39 -21.56
C ASP A 144 4.87 -13.53 -20.60
N VAL A 145 5.45 -13.22 -19.44
CA VAL A 145 5.84 -14.22 -18.45
C VAL A 145 4.62 -14.92 -17.81
N LEU A 146 3.56 -14.18 -17.49
CA LEU A 146 2.36 -14.79 -16.90
C LEU A 146 1.62 -15.68 -17.89
N GLU A 147 1.55 -15.31 -19.17
CA GLU A 147 1.01 -16.19 -20.22
C GLU A 147 1.83 -17.48 -20.34
N GLU A 148 3.16 -17.38 -20.29
CA GLU A 148 4.04 -18.55 -20.35
C GLU A 148 3.86 -19.47 -19.12
N ILE A 149 3.70 -18.90 -17.92
CA ILE A 149 3.38 -19.65 -16.69
C ILE A 149 2.06 -20.42 -16.85
N VAL A 150 1.04 -19.78 -17.42
CA VAL A 150 -0.27 -20.41 -17.68
C VAL A 150 -0.13 -21.54 -18.70
N SER A 151 0.58 -21.30 -19.81
CA SER A 151 0.86 -22.25 -20.89
C SER A 151 1.56 -23.50 -20.37
N ARG A 152 2.58 -23.34 -19.53
CA ARG A 152 3.36 -24.44 -18.93
C ARG A 152 2.63 -25.19 -17.82
N GLY A 153 1.41 -24.79 -17.46
CA GLY A 153 0.66 -25.43 -16.36
C GLY A 153 1.29 -25.20 -14.98
N VAL A 154 2.12 -24.16 -14.83
CA VAL A 154 2.76 -23.82 -13.55
C VAL A 154 1.70 -23.30 -12.59
N ARG A 155 1.77 -23.74 -11.32
CA ARG A 155 0.82 -23.37 -10.27
C ARG A 155 1.53 -22.65 -9.12
N PRO A 156 1.50 -21.30 -9.07
CA PRO A 156 1.77 -20.57 -7.84
C PRO A 156 0.68 -20.81 -6.79
N ASP A 157 0.98 -20.48 -5.53
CA ASP A 157 0.02 -20.56 -4.41
C ASP A 157 -0.76 -19.25 -4.23
N LEU A 158 -0.26 -18.14 -4.75
CA LEU A 158 -0.98 -16.86 -4.78
C LEU A 158 -0.51 -16.06 -5.98
N VAL A 159 -1.43 -15.35 -6.64
CA VAL A 159 -1.13 -14.47 -7.78
C VAL A 159 -1.61 -13.06 -7.47
N THR A 160 -0.77 -12.09 -7.75
CA THR A 160 -1.11 -10.67 -7.64
C THR A 160 -0.32 -9.84 -8.65
N ASP A 161 -0.53 -8.53 -8.68
CA ASP A 161 0.25 -7.60 -9.52
C ASP A 161 0.41 -6.25 -8.83
N GLN A 162 1.60 -5.64 -8.98
CA GLN A 162 1.87 -4.28 -8.54
C GLN A 162 2.69 -3.48 -9.58
N THR A 163 2.51 -3.79 -10.88
CA THR A 163 2.91 -2.85 -11.94
C THR A 163 2.18 -1.53 -11.78
N SER A 164 2.65 -0.46 -12.43
CA SER A 164 1.98 0.85 -12.33
C SER A 164 0.88 0.99 -13.38
N ALA A 165 -0.06 0.03 -13.43
CA ALA A 165 -1.16 0.00 -14.39
C ALA A 165 -2.11 1.23 -14.34
N HIS A 166 -2.08 1.98 -13.23
CA HIS A 166 -2.82 3.23 -13.06
C HIS A 166 -2.33 4.39 -13.95
N ASP A 167 -1.11 4.29 -14.50
CA ASP A 167 -0.54 5.25 -15.45
C ASP A 167 -0.04 4.52 -16.70
N LEU A 168 -0.86 4.56 -17.74
CA LEU A 168 -0.62 3.84 -18.99
C LEU A 168 0.58 4.37 -19.79
N VAL A 169 1.04 5.61 -19.55
CA VAL A 169 2.18 6.18 -20.26
C VAL A 169 3.48 5.81 -19.56
N HIS A 170 3.57 6.08 -18.26
CA HIS A 170 4.84 5.94 -17.52
C HIS A 170 4.95 4.66 -16.70
N GLY A 171 3.86 3.90 -16.56
CA GLY A 171 3.77 2.83 -15.56
C GLY A 171 3.74 1.39 -16.07
N TYR A 172 3.39 1.14 -17.33
CA TYR A 172 3.28 -0.21 -17.89
C TYR A 172 4.02 -0.35 -19.23
N LEU A 173 4.99 -1.26 -19.30
CA LEU A 173 5.73 -1.55 -20.53
C LEU A 173 4.88 -2.41 -21.49
N PRO A 174 4.57 -1.95 -22.71
CA PRO A 174 3.88 -2.78 -23.69
C PRO A 174 4.67 -4.04 -24.04
N SER A 175 3.98 -5.17 -24.23
CA SER A 175 4.61 -6.42 -24.68
C SER A 175 5.28 -6.22 -26.05
N GLY A 176 6.44 -6.85 -26.23
CA GLY A 176 7.27 -6.72 -27.44
C GLY A 176 8.03 -5.39 -27.57
N TRP A 177 7.91 -4.46 -26.61
CA TRP A 177 8.71 -3.23 -26.58
C TRP A 177 9.93 -3.39 -25.67
N THR A 178 11.03 -2.74 -26.04
CA THR A 178 12.16 -2.56 -25.12
C THR A 178 11.90 -1.37 -24.19
N VAL A 179 12.63 -1.30 -23.08
CA VAL A 179 12.54 -0.17 -22.13
C VAL A 179 12.95 1.14 -22.81
N GLU A 180 13.97 1.11 -23.65
CA GLU A 180 14.48 2.29 -24.35
C GLU A 180 13.44 2.86 -25.32
N ARG A 181 12.78 1.99 -26.11
CA ARG A 181 11.68 2.38 -26.99
C ARG A 181 10.53 2.99 -26.18
N TRP A 182 10.16 2.35 -25.07
CA TRP A 182 9.09 2.82 -24.22
C TRP A 182 9.39 4.20 -23.63
N GLU A 183 10.59 4.42 -23.09
CA GLU A 183 11.00 5.70 -22.50
C GLU A 183 11.10 6.83 -23.55
N ALA A 184 11.50 6.53 -24.78
CA ALA A 184 11.48 7.49 -25.89
C ALA A 184 10.04 7.89 -26.27
N ALA A 185 9.17 6.90 -26.49
CA ALA A 185 7.80 7.12 -26.92
C ALA A 185 6.95 7.89 -25.88
N GLN A 186 7.27 7.79 -24.58
CA GLN A 186 6.60 8.60 -23.54
C GLN A 186 6.69 10.11 -23.79
N LYS A 187 7.77 10.57 -24.42
CA LYS A 187 8.01 12.00 -24.70
C LYS A 187 7.51 12.39 -26.08
N GLU A 188 7.69 11.51 -27.05
CA GLU A 188 7.40 11.78 -28.47
C GLU A 188 5.92 11.59 -28.81
N ASP A 189 5.33 10.48 -28.38
CA ASP A 189 3.95 10.09 -28.70
C ASP A 189 3.34 9.29 -27.53
N PRO A 190 2.97 9.96 -26.43
CA PRO A 190 2.38 9.30 -25.27
C PRO A 190 1.06 8.58 -25.60
N ASP A 191 0.34 9.00 -26.62
CA ASP A 191 -0.92 8.36 -27.01
C ASP A 191 -0.67 6.97 -27.61
N SER A 192 0.40 6.81 -28.41
CA SER A 192 0.84 5.49 -28.89
C SER A 192 1.22 4.54 -27.74
N VAL A 193 1.82 5.06 -26.66
CA VAL A 193 2.19 4.26 -25.50
C VAL A 193 0.94 3.73 -24.80
N GLN A 194 -0.06 4.59 -24.58
CA GLN A 194 -1.32 4.20 -23.96
C GLN A 194 -2.05 3.14 -24.79
N ALA A 195 -2.14 3.36 -26.11
CA ALA A 195 -2.75 2.43 -27.04
C ALA A 195 -2.06 1.06 -27.05
N ALA A 196 -0.75 1.00 -26.83
CA ALA A 196 0.02 -0.25 -26.79
C ALA A 196 -0.01 -0.93 -25.40
N ALA A 197 -0.04 -0.15 -24.32
CA ALA A 197 -0.07 -0.68 -22.94
C ALA A 197 -1.39 -1.39 -22.64
N ARG A 198 -2.51 -0.82 -23.08
CA ARG A 198 -3.88 -1.32 -22.90
C ARG A 198 -4.08 -2.79 -23.30
N PRO A 199 -3.81 -3.22 -24.56
CA PRO A 199 -3.89 -4.64 -24.93
C PRO A 199 -2.93 -5.55 -24.15
N SER A 200 -1.76 -5.03 -23.74
CA SER A 200 -0.79 -5.79 -22.95
C SER A 200 -1.29 -6.06 -21.53
N ILE A 201 -1.98 -5.08 -20.93
CA ILE A 201 -2.65 -5.24 -19.63
C ILE A 201 -3.82 -6.22 -19.75
N ALA A 202 -4.62 -6.14 -20.81
CA ALA A 202 -5.70 -7.08 -21.05
C ALA A 202 -5.19 -8.53 -21.14
N ARG A 203 -4.07 -8.76 -21.83
CA ARG A 203 -3.36 -10.06 -21.87
C ARG A 203 -2.91 -10.54 -20.49
N HIS A 204 -2.25 -9.66 -19.73
CA HIS A 204 -1.83 -9.94 -18.35
C HIS A 204 -3.01 -10.38 -17.47
N VAL A 205 -4.12 -9.63 -17.47
CA VAL A 205 -5.30 -9.96 -16.66
C VAL A 205 -5.97 -11.26 -17.11
N ARG A 206 -6.00 -11.56 -18.42
CA ARG A 206 -6.46 -12.88 -18.90
C ARG A 206 -5.62 -14.03 -18.34
N ALA A 207 -4.30 -13.85 -18.22
CA ALA A 207 -3.43 -14.85 -17.58
C ALA A 207 -3.74 -15.00 -16.08
N MET A 208 -3.96 -13.88 -15.36
CA MET A 208 -4.39 -13.91 -13.95
C MET A 208 -5.75 -14.62 -13.78
N LEU A 209 -6.71 -14.36 -14.67
CA LEU A 209 -8.01 -15.04 -14.71
C LEU A 209 -7.87 -16.54 -14.99
N ALA A 210 -6.98 -16.94 -15.89
CA ALA A 210 -6.72 -18.35 -16.17
C ALA A 210 -6.13 -19.08 -14.96
N LEU A 211 -5.26 -18.42 -14.17
CA LEU A 211 -4.76 -18.97 -12.90
C LEU A 211 -5.88 -19.02 -11.84
N HIS A 212 -6.70 -17.97 -11.76
CA HIS A 212 -7.85 -17.93 -10.86
C HIS A 212 -8.85 -19.06 -11.15
N ALA A 213 -9.18 -19.31 -12.42
CA ALA A 213 -10.06 -20.40 -12.86
C ALA A 213 -9.50 -21.80 -12.52
N ARG A 214 -8.18 -21.93 -12.29
CA ARG A 214 -7.53 -23.16 -11.79
C ARG A 214 -7.57 -23.27 -10.26
N GLY A 215 -8.34 -22.41 -9.59
CA GLY A 215 -8.49 -22.38 -8.13
C GLY A 215 -7.29 -21.80 -7.39
N ILE A 216 -6.43 -21.05 -8.07
CA ILE A 216 -5.32 -20.35 -7.40
C ILE A 216 -5.89 -19.05 -6.81
N PRO A 217 -5.64 -18.76 -5.52
CA PRO A 217 -5.94 -17.45 -4.95
C PRO A 217 -5.29 -16.35 -5.81
N THR A 218 -6.12 -15.46 -6.35
CA THR A 218 -5.70 -14.34 -7.21
C THR A 218 -6.31 -13.08 -6.65
N VAL A 219 -5.54 -12.00 -6.57
CA VAL A 219 -5.98 -10.74 -5.97
C VAL A 219 -5.40 -9.55 -6.72
N ASP A 220 -6.18 -8.46 -6.81
CA ASP A 220 -5.68 -7.16 -7.26
C ASP A 220 -5.05 -6.38 -6.09
N TYR A 221 -3.85 -5.86 -6.30
CA TYR A 221 -3.09 -5.14 -5.27
C TYR A 221 -3.14 -3.61 -5.42
N GLY A 222 -4.28 -3.10 -5.91
CA GLY A 222 -4.62 -1.69 -5.81
C GLY A 222 -3.93 -0.79 -6.83
N ASN A 223 -3.69 -1.30 -8.03
CA ASN A 223 -3.10 -0.55 -9.15
C ASN A 223 -4.06 -0.32 -10.33
N ASN A 224 -5.33 -0.70 -10.16
CA ASN A 224 -6.41 -0.53 -11.14
C ASN A 224 -6.28 -1.38 -12.42
N ILE A 225 -5.44 -2.43 -12.41
CA ILE A 225 -5.20 -3.28 -13.59
C ILE A 225 -6.48 -3.94 -14.12
N ARG A 226 -7.38 -4.36 -13.22
CA ARG A 226 -8.68 -4.95 -13.59
C ARG A 226 -9.57 -3.98 -14.36
N GLN A 227 -9.58 -2.70 -13.97
CA GLN A 227 -10.38 -1.70 -14.67
C GLN A 227 -9.84 -1.44 -16.07
N VAL A 228 -8.52 -1.32 -16.23
CA VAL A 228 -7.92 -1.17 -17.56
C VAL A 228 -8.28 -2.36 -18.44
N ALA A 229 -8.18 -3.59 -17.91
CA ALA A 229 -8.57 -4.78 -18.67
C ALA A 229 -10.06 -4.81 -19.02
N LYS A 230 -10.95 -4.38 -18.10
CA LYS A 230 -12.39 -4.25 -18.36
C LYS A 230 -12.67 -3.25 -19.49
N ASP A 231 -12.00 -2.10 -19.48
CA ASP A 231 -12.15 -1.07 -20.51
C ASP A 231 -11.69 -1.59 -21.90
N GLU A 232 -10.76 -2.53 -21.92
CA GLU A 232 -10.29 -3.25 -23.13
C GLU A 232 -11.12 -4.51 -23.46
N GLY A 233 -12.29 -4.68 -22.84
CA GLY A 233 -13.23 -5.77 -23.16
C GLY A 233 -12.84 -7.14 -22.60
N VAL A 234 -12.07 -7.21 -21.52
CA VAL A 234 -11.84 -8.47 -20.80
C VAL A 234 -13.07 -8.81 -19.96
N ASP A 235 -13.87 -9.76 -20.44
CA ASP A 235 -15.00 -10.31 -19.70
C ASP A 235 -14.54 -10.92 -18.37
N GLY A 236 -15.23 -10.57 -17.28
CA GLY A 236 -14.90 -11.06 -15.95
C GLY A 236 -13.59 -10.52 -15.37
N ALA A 237 -13.06 -9.38 -15.85
CA ALA A 237 -11.85 -8.77 -15.27
C ALA A 237 -11.91 -8.55 -13.74
N PHE A 238 -13.11 -8.45 -13.16
CA PHE A 238 -13.35 -8.32 -11.71
C PHE A 238 -13.74 -9.66 -11.05
N ALA A 239 -13.53 -10.81 -11.70
CA ALA A 239 -13.84 -12.11 -11.12
C ALA A 239 -12.94 -12.45 -9.91
N PHE A 240 -11.74 -11.86 -9.82
CA PHE A 240 -10.92 -11.89 -8.62
C PHE A 240 -11.00 -10.55 -7.86
N PRO A 241 -11.01 -10.59 -6.51
CA PRO A 241 -11.26 -9.42 -5.68
C PRO A 241 -10.03 -8.51 -5.55
N GLY A 242 -10.25 -7.29 -5.07
CA GLY A 242 -9.18 -6.46 -4.51
C GLY A 242 -8.73 -6.99 -3.15
N PHE A 243 -7.48 -6.69 -2.78
CA PHE A 243 -6.90 -7.17 -1.52
C PHE A 243 -7.59 -6.62 -0.27
N VAL A 244 -8.22 -5.45 -0.36
CA VAL A 244 -8.92 -4.86 0.79
C VAL A 244 -10.18 -5.62 1.16
N PRO A 245 -11.17 -5.81 0.26
CA PRO A 245 -12.33 -6.65 0.59
C PRO A 245 -11.93 -8.10 0.92
N ALA A 246 -10.88 -8.62 0.30
CA ALA A 246 -10.45 -10.01 0.54
C ALA A 246 -9.76 -10.22 1.90
N TYR A 247 -8.88 -9.30 2.32
CA TYR A 247 -7.92 -9.57 3.39
C TYR A 247 -7.79 -8.44 4.43
N ILE A 248 -7.85 -7.16 4.02
CA ILE A 248 -7.47 -6.04 4.90
C ILE A 248 -8.64 -5.38 5.62
N ARG A 249 -9.84 -5.39 5.05
CA ARG A 249 -11.01 -4.69 5.64
C ARG A 249 -11.30 -5.03 7.10
N PRO A 250 -11.12 -6.28 7.59
CA PRO A 250 -11.31 -6.57 9.01
C PRO A 250 -10.36 -5.77 9.93
N LEU A 251 -9.15 -5.44 9.48
CA LEU A 251 -8.24 -4.54 10.20
C LEU A 251 -8.76 -3.10 10.20
N PHE A 252 -9.31 -2.62 9.07
CA PHE A 252 -9.92 -1.28 9.00
C PHE A 252 -11.13 -1.12 9.92
N CYS A 253 -11.89 -2.19 10.14
CA CYS A 253 -13.00 -2.17 11.11
C CYS A 253 -12.55 -1.88 12.55
N GLU A 254 -11.27 -2.08 12.87
CA GLU A 254 -10.65 -1.77 14.17
C GLU A 254 -9.82 -0.47 14.14
N GLY A 255 -9.92 0.30 13.06
CA GLY A 255 -9.12 1.50 12.85
C GLY A 255 -7.63 1.22 12.63
N LYS A 256 -7.22 -0.05 12.42
CA LYS A 256 -5.84 -0.39 12.06
C LYS A 256 -5.55 0.06 10.64
N GLY A 257 -4.29 0.39 10.40
CA GLY A 257 -3.81 0.81 9.08
C GLY A 257 -2.36 1.27 9.17
N PRO A 258 -1.78 1.84 8.10
CA PRO A 258 -0.35 2.06 7.94
C PRO A 258 0.21 3.24 8.74
N PHE A 259 -0.04 3.24 10.04
CA PHE A 259 0.53 4.14 11.04
C PHE A 259 2.05 4.05 11.04
N ARG A 260 2.71 5.20 10.99
CA ARG A 260 4.17 5.30 10.87
C ARG A 260 4.71 6.49 11.64
N TRP A 261 5.99 6.41 11.96
CA TRP A 261 6.72 7.54 12.54
C TRP A 261 8.13 7.67 11.98
N VAL A 262 8.70 8.86 12.12
CA VAL A 262 10.00 9.25 11.58
C VAL A 262 10.78 10.01 12.64
N ALA A 263 12.04 9.61 12.87
CA ALA A 263 12.95 10.29 13.78
C ALA A 263 13.63 11.47 13.09
N LEU A 264 13.30 12.70 13.48
CA LEU A 264 13.90 13.90 12.88
C LEU A 264 15.37 14.12 13.25
N SER A 265 15.87 13.38 14.25
CA SER A 265 17.29 13.36 14.61
C SER A 265 18.17 12.77 13.51
N GLY A 266 17.59 11.93 12.65
CA GLY A 266 18.35 11.09 11.72
C GLY A 266 19.02 9.88 12.39
N ASP A 267 18.84 9.68 13.70
CA ASP A 267 19.49 8.61 14.44
C ASP A 267 18.61 7.34 14.48
N PRO A 268 19.11 6.19 14.00
CA PRO A 268 18.35 4.93 14.03
C PRO A 268 18.01 4.46 15.45
N GLU A 269 18.78 4.86 16.47
CA GLU A 269 18.54 4.48 17.85
C GLU A 269 17.20 5.04 18.37
N ASP A 270 16.76 6.20 17.89
CA ASP A 270 15.43 6.73 18.25
C ASP A 270 14.30 5.81 17.76
N ILE A 271 14.49 5.17 16.59
CA ILE A 271 13.54 4.16 16.10
C ILE A 271 13.61 2.89 16.95
N TYR A 272 14.80 2.41 17.32
CA TYR A 272 14.89 1.21 18.15
C TYR A 272 14.31 1.40 19.56
N ARG A 273 14.43 2.62 20.12
CA ARG A 273 13.80 2.99 21.39
C ARG A 273 12.29 3.05 21.29
N THR A 274 11.77 3.64 20.21
CA THR A 274 10.32 3.65 19.96
C THR A 274 9.78 2.25 19.68
N ASP A 275 10.51 1.38 18.96
CA ASP A 275 10.16 -0.04 18.80
C ASP A 275 10.03 -0.73 20.17
N ALA A 276 10.99 -0.52 21.08
CA ALA A 276 10.94 -1.06 22.45
C ALA A 276 9.77 -0.49 23.26
N LYS A 277 9.50 0.81 23.16
CA LYS A 277 8.37 1.46 23.84
C LYS A 277 7.03 0.92 23.36
N VAL A 278 6.86 0.67 22.05
CA VAL A 278 5.62 0.07 21.53
C VAL A 278 5.43 -1.34 22.11
N LYS A 279 6.49 -2.15 22.21
CA LYS A 279 6.41 -3.47 22.85
C LYS A 279 5.99 -3.40 24.33
N GLU A 280 6.50 -2.41 25.07
CA GLU A 280 6.11 -2.14 26.46
C GLU A 280 4.64 -1.73 26.60
N LEU A 281 4.13 -0.91 25.68
CA LEU A 281 2.74 -0.46 25.69
C LEU A 281 1.73 -1.56 25.36
N PHE A 282 2.15 -2.53 24.54
CA PHE A 282 1.32 -3.62 24.04
C PHE A 282 2.00 -4.98 24.28
N PRO A 283 2.20 -5.40 25.55
CA PRO A 283 2.98 -6.59 25.87
C PRO A 283 2.31 -7.90 25.43
N GLU A 284 0.99 -7.89 25.29
CA GLU A 284 0.19 -9.07 24.93
C GLU A 284 0.10 -9.31 23.40
N ASP A 285 0.49 -8.33 22.56
CA ASP A 285 0.39 -8.46 21.11
C ASP A 285 1.64 -9.14 20.52
N ALA A 286 1.65 -10.47 20.60
CA ALA A 286 2.74 -11.27 20.05
C ALA A 286 2.95 -11.08 18.53
N HIS A 287 1.91 -10.70 17.77
CA HIS A 287 2.03 -10.44 16.34
C HIS A 287 2.77 -9.14 16.07
N LEU A 288 2.39 -8.07 16.77
CA LEU A 288 3.09 -6.79 16.74
C LEU A 288 4.56 -6.93 17.14
N HIS A 289 4.86 -7.73 18.17
CA HIS A 289 6.25 -7.94 18.60
C HIS A 289 7.08 -8.63 17.52
N ARG A 290 6.55 -9.69 16.93
CA ARG A 290 7.18 -10.39 15.78
C ARG A 290 7.38 -9.44 14.60
N TRP A 291 6.38 -8.60 14.30
CA TRP A 291 6.51 -7.57 13.26
C TRP A 291 7.71 -6.66 13.53
N LEU A 292 7.82 -6.09 14.73
CA LEU A 292 8.91 -5.18 15.08
C LEU A 292 10.28 -5.87 15.08
N ASP A 293 10.37 -7.13 15.51
CA ASP A 293 11.60 -7.91 15.45
C ASP A 293 12.06 -8.12 14.00
N MET A 294 11.16 -8.61 13.14
CA MET A 294 11.48 -8.78 11.73
C MET A 294 11.79 -7.43 11.05
N ALA A 295 11.07 -6.37 11.39
CA ALA A 295 11.29 -5.03 10.85
C ALA A 295 12.66 -4.48 11.25
N ARG A 296 13.16 -4.78 12.46
CA ARG A 296 14.52 -4.43 12.90
C ARG A 296 15.59 -5.25 12.17
N GLU A 297 15.37 -6.55 12.02
CA GLU A 297 16.35 -7.46 11.41
C GLU A 297 16.46 -7.31 9.89
N ARG A 298 15.33 -7.07 9.22
CA ARG A 298 15.20 -7.24 7.76
C ARG A 298 15.05 -5.92 7.02
N ILE A 299 14.52 -4.87 7.64
CA ILE A 299 14.28 -3.58 6.95
C ILE A 299 15.45 -2.63 7.17
N ARG A 300 16.06 -2.21 6.08
CA ARG A 300 17.06 -1.12 6.08
C ARG A 300 16.36 0.24 5.97
N PHE A 301 16.75 1.17 6.83
CA PHE A 301 16.27 2.55 6.75
C PHE A 301 16.69 3.23 5.44
N GLN A 302 15.85 4.16 4.96
CA GLN A 302 16.04 4.92 3.73
C GLN A 302 15.79 6.41 4.04
N GLY A 303 16.83 7.22 4.05
CA GLY A 303 16.73 8.62 4.50
C GLY A 303 16.65 8.70 6.02
N LEU A 304 15.75 9.53 6.56
CA LEU A 304 15.50 9.57 8.00
C LEU A 304 15.01 8.19 8.48
N PRO A 305 15.55 7.65 9.59
CA PRO A 305 15.02 6.44 10.20
C PRO A 305 13.54 6.58 10.50
N ALA A 306 12.78 5.58 10.09
CA ALA A 306 11.33 5.56 10.17
C ALA A 306 10.85 4.15 10.42
N ARG A 307 9.65 4.01 10.99
CA ARG A 307 9.01 2.72 11.22
C ARG A 307 7.57 2.76 10.77
N ILE A 308 7.14 1.69 10.12
CA ILE A 308 5.73 1.35 9.92
C ILE A 308 5.32 0.35 11.02
N CYS A 309 4.18 0.58 11.66
CA CYS A 309 3.59 -0.36 12.61
C CYS A 309 2.07 -0.15 12.62
N TRP A 310 1.30 -1.13 12.16
CA TRP A 310 -0.15 -1.02 12.09
C TRP A 310 -0.78 -1.04 13.48
N LEU A 311 -1.21 0.14 13.92
CA LEU A 311 -1.91 0.37 15.18
C LEU A 311 -3.33 0.84 14.92
N GLY A 312 -4.27 0.41 15.77
CA GLY A 312 -5.70 0.67 15.66
C GLY A 312 -6.21 1.84 16.51
N LEU A 313 -7.54 1.96 16.57
CA LEU A 313 -8.20 2.86 17.50
C LEU A 313 -7.79 2.52 18.94
N GLY A 314 -7.49 3.55 19.74
CA GLY A 314 -6.99 3.37 21.11
C GLY A 314 -5.48 3.11 21.21
N GLU A 315 -4.87 2.46 20.22
CA GLU A 315 -3.43 2.17 20.23
C GLU A 315 -2.61 3.37 19.74
N ARG A 316 -3.05 4.03 18.66
CA ARG A 316 -2.31 5.16 18.04
C ARG A 316 -2.07 6.31 19.01
N HIS A 317 -3.09 6.74 19.76
CA HIS A 317 -2.94 7.87 20.70
C HIS A 317 -2.03 7.52 21.89
N ARG A 318 -2.10 6.28 22.40
CA ARG A 318 -1.19 5.79 23.47
C ARG A 318 0.26 5.81 23.02
N ALA A 319 0.54 5.29 21.82
CA ALA A 319 1.88 5.32 21.24
C ALA A 319 2.37 6.76 21.01
N GLY A 320 1.53 7.63 20.43
CA GLY A 320 1.92 9.01 20.18
C GLY A 320 2.19 9.83 21.45
N LEU A 321 1.39 9.64 22.50
CA LEU A 321 1.62 10.28 23.80
C LEU A 321 2.92 9.80 24.44
N ALA A 322 3.20 8.49 24.38
CA ALA A 322 4.46 7.93 24.88
C ALA A 322 5.66 8.46 24.09
N PHE A 323 5.58 8.57 22.77
CA PHE A 323 6.66 9.16 21.97
C PHE A 323 6.89 10.63 22.29
N ASN A 324 5.82 11.40 22.54
CA ASN A 324 5.96 12.78 22.98
C ASN A 324 6.64 12.88 24.35
N GLU A 325 6.33 11.98 25.29
CA GLU A 325 7.03 11.91 26.58
C GLU A 325 8.51 11.55 26.43
N MET A 326 8.84 10.60 25.56
CA MET A 326 10.23 10.24 25.25
C MET A 326 11.02 11.43 24.68
N VAL A 327 10.37 12.29 23.89
CA VAL A 327 10.99 13.55 23.39
C VAL A 327 11.18 14.54 24.55
N ALA A 328 10.19 14.68 25.43
CA ALA A 328 10.27 15.59 26.58
C ALA A 328 11.36 15.20 27.59
N SER A 329 11.55 13.90 27.80
CA SER A 329 12.56 13.35 28.73
C SER A 329 13.96 13.26 28.13
N GLY A 330 14.10 13.41 26.80
CA GLY A 330 15.36 13.22 26.08
C GLY A 330 15.74 11.75 25.88
N GLU A 331 14.82 10.80 26.09
CA GLU A 331 15.03 9.39 25.77
C GLU A 331 15.25 9.19 24.26
N VAL A 332 14.61 10.01 23.42
CA VAL A 332 14.93 10.17 22.00
C VAL A 332 15.53 11.55 21.73
N LYS A 333 16.38 11.67 20.72
CA LYS A 333 17.29 12.81 20.53
C LYS A 333 16.63 14.07 19.94
N ALA A 334 15.50 13.92 19.26
CA ALA A 334 14.80 15.00 18.59
C ALA A 334 13.30 14.69 18.46
N PRO A 335 12.46 15.67 18.06
CA PRO A 335 11.05 15.44 17.80
C PRO A 335 10.79 14.28 16.81
N ILE A 336 9.69 13.58 17.03
CA ILE A 336 9.21 12.49 16.18
C ILE A 336 8.02 12.97 15.36
N VAL A 337 8.05 12.71 14.05
CA VAL A 337 6.88 12.91 13.18
C VAL A 337 6.05 11.64 13.18
N ILE A 338 4.74 11.75 13.38
CA ILE A 338 3.78 10.65 13.28
C ILE A 338 2.82 10.93 12.12
N GLY A 339 2.64 9.96 11.24
CA GLY A 339 1.66 10.04 10.16
C GLY A 339 1.23 8.66 9.68
N ARG A 340 0.76 8.59 8.44
CA ARG A 340 0.32 7.35 7.78
C ARG A 340 0.28 7.52 6.27
N ASP A 341 0.01 6.42 5.57
CA ASP A 341 -0.48 6.50 4.20
C ASP A 341 -1.88 7.16 4.15
N HIS A 342 -2.32 7.57 2.96
CA HIS A 342 -3.70 7.98 2.73
C HIS A 342 -4.64 6.77 2.58
N LEU A 343 -4.08 5.58 2.31
CA LEU A 343 -4.75 4.30 2.53
C LEU A 343 -4.87 4.09 4.04
N ASP A 344 -6.06 4.28 4.59
CA ASP A 344 -6.37 3.98 5.99
C ASP A 344 -7.89 3.86 6.16
N ALA A 345 -8.32 3.28 7.29
CA ALA A 345 -9.71 2.92 7.55
C ALA A 345 -10.74 4.03 7.27
N GLY A 346 -10.41 5.29 7.57
CA GLY A 346 -11.34 6.41 7.45
C GLY A 346 -10.98 7.46 6.40
N SER A 347 -9.90 7.27 5.65
CA SER A 347 -9.27 8.38 4.93
C SER A 347 -9.27 8.23 3.42
N VAL A 348 -10.02 7.27 2.85
CA VAL A 348 -10.05 7.05 1.40
C VAL A 348 -11.41 6.53 0.95
N ALA A 349 -11.85 7.04 -0.19
CA ALA A 349 -12.88 6.44 -1.04
C ALA A 349 -12.22 6.01 -2.35
N SER A 350 -12.24 4.71 -2.65
CA SER A 350 -11.70 4.12 -3.87
C SER A 350 -12.41 2.80 -4.20
N PRO A 351 -13.43 2.84 -5.09
CA PRO A 351 -14.28 1.69 -5.42
C PRO A 351 -13.54 0.49 -6.04
N ASN A 352 -12.34 0.70 -6.58
CA ASN A 352 -11.53 -0.37 -7.17
C ASN A 352 -10.40 -0.84 -6.23
N ARG A 353 -10.41 -0.39 -4.96
CA ARG A 353 -9.39 -0.72 -3.97
C ARG A 353 -9.94 -0.71 -2.54
N GLU A 354 -9.76 0.36 -1.76
CA GLU A 354 -10.06 0.32 -0.32
C GLU A 354 -11.53 0.17 0.01
N THR A 355 -12.40 0.77 -0.81
CA THR A 355 -13.84 0.77 -0.60
C THR A 355 -14.57 -0.10 -1.62
N GLU A 356 -13.86 -1.02 -2.28
CA GLU A 356 -14.44 -1.99 -3.20
C GLU A 356 -15.40 -2.95 -2.49
N ALA A 357 -16.64 -3.05 -2.96
CA ALA A 357 -17.66 -3.92 -2.38
C ALA A 357 -17.88 -3.64 -0.89
N MET A 358 -18.22 -2.39 -0.54
CA MET A 358 -18.75 -2.09 0.78
C MET A 358 -20.06 -2.87 0.99
N LEU A 359 -20.34 -3.28 2.23
CA LEU A 359 -21.48 -4.15 2.54
C LEU A 359 -22.83 -3.53 2.15
N ASP A 360 -22.93 -2.21 2.28
CA ASP A 360 -24.09 -1.38 1.94
C ASP A 360 -24.05 -0.78 0.52
N GLY A 361 -22.99 -1.06 -0.25
CA GLY A 361 -22.78 -0.48 -1.59
C GLY A 361 -22.30 0.97 -1.59
N SER A 362 -21.84 1.52 -0.46
CA SER A 362 -21.34 2.91 -0.33
C SER A 362 -19.95 3.15 -0.94
N ASP A 363 -19.49 2.27 -1.83
CA ASP A 363 -18.13 2.24 -2.40
C ASP A 363 -17.61 3.62 -2.84
N ALA A 364 -18.47 4.40 -3.52
CA ALA A 364 -18.13 5.67 -4.13
C ALA A 364 -18.37 6.90 -3.24
N VAL A 365 -18.86 6.74 -2.01
CA VAL A 365 -19.14 7.86 -1.10
C VAL A 365 -17.82 8.47 -0.63
N SER A 366 -17.50 9.67 -1.11
CA SER A 366 -16.25 10.38 -0.83
C SER A 366 -16.35 11.46 0.25
N ASP A 367 -17.47 11.54 0.97
CA ASP A 367 -17.62 12.44 2.12
C ASP A 367 -16.62 12.09 3.24
N TRP A 368 -16.42 10.80 3.50
CA TRP A 368 -15.56 10.28 4.57
C TRP A 368 -14.11 10.80 4.54
N PRO A 369 -13.35 10.70 3.44
CA PRO A 369 -12.00 11.26 3.38
C PRO A 369 -11.98 12.79 3.56
N LEU A 370 -13.01 13.51 3.11
CA LEU A 370 -13.11 14.96 3.32
C LEU A 370 -13.35 15.28 4.80
N LEU A 371 -14.26 14.56 5.45
CA LEU A 371 -14.52 14.65 6.88
C LEU A 371 -13.28 14.28 7.70
N ASN A 372 -12.52 13.26 7.29
CA ASN A 372 -11.26 12.87 7.94
C ASN A 372 -10.24 14.04 7.93
N ALA A 373 -10.09 14.73 6.79
CA ALA A 373 -9.22 15.91 6.70
C ALA A 373 -9.72 17.08 7.55
N LEU A 374 -11.02 17.38 7.51
CA LEU A 374 -11.62 18.45 8.30
C LEU A 374 -11.47 18.19 9.80
N LEU A 375 -11.76 16.96 10.24
CA LEU A 375 -11.65 16.53 11.63
C LEU A 375 -10.19 16.54 12.12
N SER A 376 -9.25 16.10 11.28
CA SER A 376 -7.81 16.16 11.57
C SER A 376 -7.32 17.60 11.71
N THR A 377 -7.84 18.51 10.87
CA THR A 377 -7.55 19.95 10.95
C THR A 377 -8.07 20.53 12.25
N ALA A 378 -9.33 20.24 12.60
CA ALA A 378 -9.95 20.69 13.85
C ALA A 378 -9.28 20.10 15.10
N GLY A 379 -8.79 18.85 15.02
CA GLY A 379 -8.09 18.18 16.12
C GLY A 379 -6.73 18.79 16.45
N GLY A 380 -6.10 19.44 15.46
CA GLY A 380 -4.81 20.13 15.61
C GLY A 380 -3.63 19.38 15.00
N ALA A 381 -3.82 18.66 13.90
CA ALA A 381 -2.70 18.06 13.16
C ALA A 381 -1.68 19.12 12.71
N THR A 382 -0.41 18.72 12.55
CA THR A 382 0.63 19.64 12.10
C THR A 382 0.44 19.98 10.62
N TRP A 383 0.15 18.99 9.78
CA TRP A 383 -0.37 19.23 8.43
C TRP A 383 -1.41 18.18 8.02
N VAL A 384 -2.28 18.63 7.12
CA VAL A 384 -3.38 17.84 6.56
C VAL A 384 -3.37 18.00 5.06
N SER A 385 -3.72 16.93 4.35
CA SER A 385 -3.73 16.90 2.89
C SER A 385 -4.99 16.25 2.35
N ILE A 386 -5.52 16.77 1.25
CA ILE A 386 -6.61 16.18 0.45
C ILE A 386 -6.08 15.98 -0.96
N HIS A 387 -6.03 14.74 -1.40
CA HIS A 387 -5.50 14.36 -2.70
C HIS A 387 -6.55 13.57 -3.49
N HIS A 388 -6.39 13.56 -4.81
CA HIS A 388 -7.24 12.84 -5.74
C HIS A 388 -6.42 11.93 -6.66
N GLY A 389 -6.94 10.72 -6.88
CA GLY A 389 -6.44 9.73 -7.83
C GLY A 389 -5.26 8.87 -7.35
N GLY A 390 -4.79 8.99 -6.11
CA GLY A 390 -3.60 8.29 -5.64
C GLY A 390 -3.72 6.75 -5.69
N GLY A 391 -2.79 6.16 -6.42
CA GLY A 391 -2.60 4.71 -6.58
C GLY A 391 -3.49 4.04 -7.62
N VAL A 392 -4.75 4.46 -7.79
CA VAL A 392 -5.66 3.93 -8.82
C VAL A 392 -5.82 4.84 -10.05
N GLY A 393 -5.27 6.05 -10.03
CA GLY A 393 -5.31 7.01 -11.14
C GLY A 393 -6.46 8.01 -11.05
N MET A 394 -6.43 9.01 -11.95
CA MET A 394 -7.42 10.10 -12.00
C MET A 394 -8.85 9.57 -12.12
N GLY A 395 -9.76 10.09 -11.30
CA GLY A 395 -11.19 9.76 -11.33
C GLY A 395 -11.59 8.58 -10.42
N TYR A 396 -10.62 7.85 -9.88
CA TYR A 396 -10.88 6.58 -9.16
C TYR A 396 -10.70 6.64 -7.65
N SER A 397 -10.21 7.75 -7.09
CA SER A 397 -10.11 7.89 -5.63
C SER A 397 -10.06 9.33 -5.12
N GLN A 398 -10.59 9.54 -3.92
CA GLN A 398 -10.38 10.73 -3.11
C GLN A 398 -9.91 10.32 -1.72
N HIS A 399 -8.90 10.98 -1.18
CA HIS A 399 -8.29 10.54 0.06
C HIS A 399 -7.52 11.62 0.81
N ALA A 400 -7.40 11.45 2.13
CA ALA A 400 -6.79 12.39 3.04
C ALA A 400 -5.57 11.81 3.77
N GLY A 401 -4.58 12.67 3.98
CA GLY A 401 -3.39 12.38 4.78
C GLY A 401 -3.30 13.30 5.97
N VAL A 402 -2.82 12.76 7.10
CA VAL A 402 -2.62 13.50 8.34
C VAL A 402 -1.22 13.25 8.88
N VAL A 403 -0.60 14.30 9.40
CA VAL A 403 0.68 14.20 10.10
C VAL A 403 0.71 15.14 11.31
N ILE A 404 1.24 14.64 12.42
CA ILE A 404 1.39 15.36 13.68
C ILE A 404 2.80 15.21 14.23
N VAL A 405 3.30 16.25 14.91
CA VAL A 405 4.66 16.29 15.46
C VAL A 405 4.60 16.12 16.97
N CYS A 406 5.40 15.18 17.47
CA CYS A 406 5.69 14.99 18.89
C CYS A 406 6.93 15.79 19.24
N ASP A 407 6.74 17.00 19.77
CA ASP A 407 7.81 17.95 20.09
C ASP A 407 8.15 18.00 21.60
N GLY A 408 7.56 17.11 22.39
CA GLY A 408 7.76 17.04 23.85
C GLY A 408 6.92 18.04 24.63
N THR A 409 6.16 18.92 23.98
CA THR A 409 5.40 19.95 24.70
C THR A 409 4.06 19.43 25.23
N PRO A 410 3.56 19.96 26.36
CA PRO A 410 2.19 19.69 26.81
C PRO A 410 1.12 20.09 25.79
N ALA A 411 1.41 21.10 24.95
CA ALA A 411 0.52 21.52 23.89
C ALA A 411 0.44 20.48 22.76
N ALA A 412 1.55 19.80 22.42
CA ALA A 412 1.54 18.69 21.48
C ALA A 412 0.79 17.49 22.04
N ALA A 413 0.98 17.13 23.32
CA ALA A 413 0.25 16.04 23.96
C ALA A 413 -1.28 16.16 23.78
N LYS A 414 -1.84 17.35 24.04
CA LYS A 414 -3.27 17.63 23.83
C LYS A 414 -3.71 17.46 22.37
N ARG A 415 -2.86 17.80 21.39
CA ARG A 415 -3.19 17.64 19.95
C ARG A 415 -3.08 16.19 19.53
N ILE A 416 -2.07 15.49 20.00
CA ILE A 416 -1.81 14.06 19.74
C ILE A 416 -2.97 13.21 20.23
N GLU A 417 -3.41 13.44 21.47
CA GLU A 417 -4.57 12.75 22.06
C GLU A 417 -5.81 12.85 21.16
N ARG A 418 -6.17 14.06 20.73
CA ARG A 418 -7.35 14.27 19.86
C ARG A 418 -7.15 13.71 18.45
N VAL A 419 -6.04 14.04 17.79
CA VAL A 419 -5.82 13.68 16.38
C VAL A 419 -5.67 12.17 16.22
N LEU A 420 -4.88 11.52 17.06
CA LEU A 420 -4.63 10.07 16.97
C LEU A 420 -5.75 9.22 17.58
N TRP A 421 -6.74 9.85 18.23
CA TRP A 421 -8.03 9.24 18.52
C TRP A 421 -8.99 9.38 17.34
N ASN A 422 -9.21 10.62 16.89
CA ASN A 422 -10.20 10.96 15.87
C ASN A 422 -9.91 10.34 14.49
N ASP A 423 -8.65 10.31 14.09
CA ASP A 423 -8.23 9.81 12.78
C ASP A 423 -8.54 8.32 12.54
N PRO A 424 -8.20 7.37 13.45
CA PRO A 424 -8.69 6.00 13.33
C PRO A 424 -10.18 5.87 13.67
N ALA A 425 -10.71 6.67 14.61
CA ALA A 425 -12.12 6.58 15.02
C ALA A 425 -13.10 6.84 13.87
N ILE A 426 -12.83 7.83 13.01
CA ILE A 426 -13.70 8.07 11.84
C ILE A 426 -13.70 6.89 10.87
N GLY A 427 -12.61 6.11 10.82
CA GLY A 427 -12.57 4.85 10.07
C GLY A 427 -13.46 3.77 10.66
N VAL A 428 -13.47 3.64 12.00
CA VAL A 428 -14.39 2.75 12.70
C VAL A 428 -15.85 3.19 12.49
N VAL A 429 -16.14 4.49 12.62
CA VAL A 429 -17.47 5.06 12.36
C VAL A 429 -17.93 4.78 10.94
N ARG A 430 -17.09 5.05 9.93
CA ARG A 430 -17.40 4.79 8.51
C ARG A 430 -17.79 3.33 8.26
N HIS A 431 -17.06 2.39 8.84
CA HIS A 431 -17.34 0.97 8.64
C HIS A 431 -18.54 0.49 9.49
N ALA A 432 -18.77 1.10 10.66
CA ALA A 432 -19.97 0.83 11.45
C ALA A 432 -21.24 1.31 10.72
N ASP A 433 -21.19 2.50 10.13
CA ASP A 433 -22.24 3.08 9.27
C ASP A 433 -22.57 2.15 8.09
N ALA A 434 -21.55 1.62 7.43
CA ALA A 434 -21.71 0.62 6.36
C ALA A 434 -22.18 -0.78 6.86
N GLY A 435 -22.43 -0.96 8.16
CA GLY A 435 -23.03 -2.17 8.72
C GLY A 435 -22.05 -3.28 9.12
N TYR A 436 -20.74 -3.04 9.18
CA TYR A 436 -19.78 -4.06 9.60
C TYR A 436 -19.86 -4.30 11.11
N GLU A 437 -20.31 -5.49 11.52
CA GLU A 437 -20.48 -5.87 12.94
C GLU A 437 -19.21 -5.64 13.78
N ARG A 438 -18.04 -6.02 13.26
CA ARG A 438 -16.75 -5.80 13.93
C ARG A 438 -16.46 -4.32 14.21
N ALA A 439 -16.85 -3.43 13.30
CA ALA A 439 -16.68 -1.99 13.48
C ALA A 439 -17.68 -1.43 14.50
N ILE A 440 -18.92 -1.93 14.49
CA ILE A 440 -19.94 -1.60 15.49
C ILE A 440 -19.48 -2.03 16.90
N GLU A 441 -18.92 -3.23 17.04
CA GLU A 441 -18.34 -3.72 18.29
C GLU A 441 -17.15 -2.87 18.74
N CYS A 442 -16.23 -2.54 17.82
CA CYS A 442 -15.10 -1.66 18.10
C CYS A 442 -15.57 -0.27 18.57
N ALA A 443 -16.56 0.32 17.91
CA ALA A 443 -17.14 1.61 18.29
C ALA A 443 -17.73 1.58 19.71
N ARG A 444 -18.51 0.53 20.03
CA ARG A 444 -19.08 0.34 21.38
C ARG A 444 -18.00 0.16 22.44
N ALA A 445 -17.00 -0.68 22.17
CA ALA A 445 -15.90 -0.95 23.10
C ALA A 445 -15.06 0.31 23.38
N ALA A 446 -14.87 1.14 22.36
CA ALA A 446 -14.14 2.42 22.49
C ALA A 446 -15.01 3.58 23.01
N GLY A 447 -16.31 3.37 23.22
CA GLY A 447 -17.24 4.41 23.67
C GLY A 447 -17.38 5.57 22.66
N LEU A 448 -17.31 5.28 21.36
CA LEU A 448 -17.51 6.28 20.33
C LEU A 448 -18.97 6.74 20.32
N ASP A 449 -19.18 8.06 20.23
CA ASP A 449 -20.48 8.64 19.95
C ASP A 449 -20.75 8.53 18.45
N VAL A 450 -21.59 7.55 18.08
CA VAL A 450 -21.99 7.30 16.70
C VAL A 450 -23.50 7.54 16.62
N PRO A 451 -23.94 8.74 16.21
CA PRO A 451 -25.35 9.01 15.96
C PRO A 451 -25.75 8.24 14.69
N LEU A 452 -26.27 7.01 14.87
CA LEU A 452 -26.83 6.16 13.81
C LEU A 452 -28.35 6.35 13.73
#